data_AF-A0A1S5T2V7-F1
#
_entry.id   AF-A0A1S5T2V7-F1
#
_cell.length_a   1.000
_cell.length_b   1.000
_cell.length_c   1.000
_cell.angle_alpha   90.00
_cell.angle_beta   90.00
_cell.angle_gamma   90.00
#
_symmetry.space_group_name_H-M   'P 1'
#
loop_
_entity.id
_entity.type
_entity.pdbx_description
1 polymer ?
#
loop_
_entity_poly.entity_id
_entity_poly.type
_entity_poly.pdbx_seq_one_letter_code
_entity_poly.pdbx_strand_id
1 'polypeptide(L)'
;FYITEDTLMRTQTSPVQTRTMEKHKGKGPVKIICPGKVYRRDNDDATHSHQFMQIEGLCVDRDISMSDLKGTLETVAKKMFGEEREIRLRPSFFPFTEPSVEVDVSCFKCGGKGCSVCKQTGWIEILGAGM
;
A
#
# COMPACT_ATOMS: atom_id res chain seq x y z
N PHE A 1 -8.85 -17.87 4.60
CA PHE A 1 -9.24 -18.88 5.59
C PHE A 1 -10.63 -18.56 6.08
N TYR A 2 -11.63 -19.35 5.70
CA TYR A 2 -12.99 -19.21 6.24
C TYR A 2 -13.11 -20.05 7.51
N ILE A 3 -13.75 -19.48 8.53
CA ILE A 3 -14.12 -20.14 9.79
C ILE A 3 -15.58 -20.58 9.71
N THR A 4 -16.43 -19.71 9.15
CA THR A 4 -17.83 -19.98 8.76
C THR A 4 -18.05 -19.43 7.34
N GLU A 5 -19.26 -19.54 6.78
CA GLU A 5 -19.59 -18.96 5.47
C GLU A 5 -19.36 -17.43 5.42
N ASP A 6 -19.60 -16.73 6.54
CA ASP A 6 -19.52 -15.27 6.61
C ASP A 6 -18.30 -14.73 7.37
N THR A 7 -17.52 -15.61 8.03
CA THR A 7 -16.38 -15.21 8.86
C THR A 7 -15.09 -15.76 8.29
N LEU A 8 -14.15 -14.86 8.00
CA LEU A 8 -12.82 -15.21 7.53
C LEU A 8 -11.70 -14.49 8.29
N MET A 9 -10.50 -15.07 8.24
CA MET A 9 -9.28 -14.37 8.61
C MET A 9 -9.04 -13.25 7.60
N ARG A 10 -8.96 -11.99 8.07
CA ARG A 10 -8.83 -10.82 7.18
C ARG A 10 -7.68 -10.96 6.18
N THR A 11 -7.95 -10.60 4.93
CA THR A 11 -6.97 -10.67 3.82
C THR A 11 -6.12 -9.42 3.69
N GLN A 12 -6.58 -8.31 4.28
CA GLN A 12 -5.91 -7.01 4.31
C GLN A 12 -6.34 -6.24 5.57
N THR A 13 -5.72 -5.09 5.82
CA THR A 13 -6.04 -4.24 6.99
C THR A 13 -7.16 -3.24 6.74
N SER A 14 -7.62 -3.08 5.48
CA SER A 14 -8.73 -2.19 5.10
C SER A 14 -10.02 -2.34 5.92
N PRO A 15 -10.45 -3.55 6.38
CA PRO A 15 -11.63 -3.65 7.23
C PRO A 15 -11.53 -2.83 8.53
N VAL A 16 -10.32 -2.56 9.04
CA VAL A 16 -10.10 -1.66 10.18
C VAL A 16 -10.39 -0.21 9.77
N GLN A 17 -9.99 0.18 8.56
CA GLN A 17 -10.26 1.51 8.01
C GLN A 17 -11.77 1.72 7.79
N THR A 18 -12.46 0.76 7.17
CA THR A 18 -13.91 0.80 6.95
C THR A 18 -14.67 0.96 8.26
N ARG A 19 -14.35 0.15 9.28
CA ARG A 19 -14.95 0.28 10.62
C ARG A 19 -14.64 1.62 11.29
N THR A 20 -13.47 2.20 11.00
CA THR A 20 -13.11 3.52 11.51
C THR A 20 -13.94 4.60 10.82
N MET A 21 -14.07 4.55 9.50
CA MET A 21 -14.94 5.46 8.74
C MET A 21 -16.40 5.41 9.21
N GLU A 22 -16.95 4.22 9.41
CA GLU A 22 -18.31 4.02 9.90
C GLU A 22 -18.54 4.73 11.24
N LYS A 23 -17.58 4.58 12.18
CA LYS A 23 -17.62 5.27 13.49
C LYS A 23 -17.55 6.79 13.38
N HIS A 24 -16.92 7.32 12.32
CA HIS A 24 -16.84 8.77 12.08
C HIS A 24 -18.16 9.37 11.56
N LYS A 25 -19.13 8.55 11.13
CA LYS A 25 -20.47 9.01 10.71
C LYS A 25 -20.43 10.15 9.67
N GLY A 26 -19.52 10.03 8.68
CA GLY A 26 -19.34 11.05 7.63
C GLY A 26 -18.68 12.35 8.09
N LYS A 27 -18.14 12.42 9.31
CA LYS A 27 -17.43 13.59 9.84
C LYS A 27 -15.93 13.40 9.69
N GLY A 28 -15.30 14.22 8.84
CA GLY A 28 -13.86 14.27 8.67
C GLY A 28 -13.16 15.24 9.64
N PRO A 29 -11.81 15.25 9.66
CA PRO A 29 -10.94 14.40 8.85
C PRO A 29 -10.79 12.98 9.42
N VAL A 30 -10.60 11.98 8.55
CA VAL A 30 -10.10 10.65 8.93
C VAL A 30 -8.67 10.52 8.44
N LYS A 31 -7.70 10.34 9.36
CA LYS A 31 -6.28 10.17 9.03
C LYS A 31 -5.72 9.05 9.89
N ILE A 32 -5.59 7.85 9.33
CA ILE A 32 -5.22 6.65 10.09
C ILE A 32 -4.18 5.80 9.35
N ILE A 33 -3.36 5.10 10.13
CA ILE A 33 -2.44 4.06 9.67
C ILE A 33 -2.79 2.77 10.40
N CYS A 34 -2.92 1.66 9.68
CA CYS A 34 -3.38 0.38 10.19
C CYS A 34 -2.34 -0.71 9.92
N PRO A 35 -1.30 -0.87 10.77
CA PRO A 35 -0.38 -1.98 10.68
C PRO A 35 -1.02 -3.26 11.26
N GLY A 36 -0.74 -4.43 10.67
CA GLY A 36 -1.13 -5.69 11.30
C GLY A 36 -0.89 -6.94 10.47
N LYS A 37 -1.11 -8.09 11.12
CA LYS A 37 -1.10 -9.41 10.48
C LYS A 37 -2.30 -9.56 9.54
N VAL A 38 -2.06 -10.10 8.36
CA VAL A 38 -3.06 -10.43 7.34
C VAL A 38 -2.81 -11.84 6.83
N TYR A 39 -3.83 -12.43 6.22
CA TYR A 39 -3.83 -13.85 5.90
C TYR A 39 -4.24 -14.11 4.46
N ARG A 40 -3.45 -14.92 3.75
CA ARG A 40 -3.74 -15.39 2.40
C ARG A 40 -3.74 -16.90 2.40
N ARG A 41 -4.73 -17.49 1.73
CA ARG A 41 -4.76 -18.96 1.55
C ARG A 41 -3.81 -19.32 0.40
N ASP A 42 -2.52 -19.35 0.73
CA ASP A 42 -1.44 -19.76 -0.17
C ASP A 42 -0.58 -20.82 0.54
N ASN A 43 0.14 -21.62 -0.25
CA ASN A 43 1.13 -22.53 0.31
C ASN A 43 2.41 -21.76 0.63
N ASP A 44 3.02 -22.05 1.78
CA ASP A 44 4.28 -21.41 2.15
C ASP A 44 5.42 -21.88 1.23
N ASP A 45 6.15 -20.92 0.68
CA ASP A 45 7.37 -21.14 -0.11
C ASP A 45 8.40 -20.02 0.16
N ALA A 46 9.46 -19.94 -0.65
CA ALA A 46 10.53 -18.95 -0.45
C ALA A 46 10.07 -17.48 -0.57
N THR A 47 8.92 -17.23 -1.21
CA THR A 47 8.38 -15.89 -1.50
C THR A 47 6.96 -15.66 -1.00
N HIS A 48 6.28 -16.72 -0.53
CA HIS A 48 4.90 -16.66 -0.06
C HIS A 48 4.80 -17.18 1.38
N SER A 49 4.02 -16.47 2.19
CA SER A 49 3.60 -16.94 3.50
C SER A 49 2.10 -16.73 3.68
N HIS A 50 1.42 -17.74 4.23
CA HIS A 50 -0.01 -17.68 4.51
C HIS A 50 -0.37 -16.59 5.54
N GLN A 51 0.60 -16.15 6.36
CA GLN A 51 0.48 -15.04 7.29
C GLN A 51 1.63 -14.04 7.07
N PHE A 52 1.31 -12.79 6.80
CA PHE A 52 2.30 -11.73 6.63
C PHE A 52 1.80 -10.43 7.25
N MET A 53 2.63 -9.38 7.18
CA MET A 53 2.32 -8.07 7.74
C MET A 53 2.00 -7.09 6.62
N GLN A 54 0.96 -6.29 6.81
CA GLN A 54 0.59 -5.20 5.93
C GLN A 54 0.42 -3.92 6.75
N ILE A 55 0.70 -2.78 6.12
CA ILE A 55 0.40 -1.45 6.64
C ILE A 55 -0.40 -0.74 5.57
N GLU A 56 -1.61 -0.31 5.90
CA GLU A 56 -2.40 0.56 5.03
C GLU A 56 -2.66 1.91 5.68
N GLY A 57 -2.77 2.95 4.87
CA GLY A 57 -3.20 4.28 5.30
C GLY A 57 -4.53 4.67 4.67
N LEU A 58 -5.28 5.51 5.38
CA LEU A 58 -6.48 6.15 4.85
C LEU A 58 -6.48 7.63 5.25
N CYS A 59 -6.67 8.50 4.25
CA CYS A 59 -6.86 9.94 4.44
C CYS A 59 -8.16 10.35 3.74
N VAL A 60 -9.14 10.81 4.52
CA VAL A 60 -10.41 11.34 4.02
C VAL A 60 -10.61 12.73 4.61
N ASP A 61 -10.65 13.73 3.76
CA ASP A 61 -10.92 15.12 4.11
C ASP A 61 -11.50 15.85 2.89
N ARG A 62 -11.86 17.13 3.05
CA ARG A 62 -12.23 17.98 1.92
C ARG A 62 -11.00 18.28 1.05
N ASP A 63 -11.24 18.32 -0.26
CA ASP A 63 -10.25 18.73 -1.27
C ASP A 63 -8.96 17.88 -1.30
N ILE A 64 -9.01 16.62 -0.85
CA ILE A 64 -7.90 15.67 -1.01
C ILE A 64 -7.77 15.27 -2.48
N SER A 65 -6.55 15.34 -2.99
CA SER A 65 -6.21 15.13 -4.39
C SER A 65 -5.17 14.03 -4.60
N MET A 66 -5.05 13.54 -5.84
CA MET A 66 -4.01 12.59 -6.22
C MET A 66 -2.59 13.15 -6.04
N SER A 67 -2.41 14.47 -6.11
CA SER A 67 -1.14 15.11 -5.80
C SER A 67 -0.78 15.03 -4.31
N ASP A 68 -1.75 15.10 -3.41
CA ASP A 68 -1.52 14.89 -1.98
C ASP A 68 -1.10 13.44 -1.70
N LEU A 69 -1.74 12.48 -2.38
CA LEU A 69 -1.36 11.07 -2.31
C LEU A 69 0.07 10.87 -2.82
N LYS A 70 0.42 11.45 -3.97
CA LYS A 70 1.78 11.37 -4.53
C LYS A 70 2.82 11.92 -3.55
N GLY A 71 2.62 13.11 -2.99
CA GLY A 71 3.55 13.70 -2.03
C GLY A 71 3.68 12.88 -0.73
N THR A 72 2.59 12.26 -0.29
CA THR A 72 2.60 11.34 0.86
C THR A 72 3.46 10.10 0.56
N LEU A 73 3.26 9.49 -0.61
CA LEU A 73 4.02 8.31 -1.05
C LEU A 73 5.51 8.62 -1.26
N GLU A 74 5.84 9.79 -1.80
CA GLU A 74 7.22 10.27 -1.92
C GLU A 74 7.88 10.41 -0.55
N THR A 75 7.16 10.98 0.42
CA THR A 75 7.64 11.10 1.81
C THR A 75 7.91 9.73 2.43
N VAL A 76 7.02 8.76 2.22
CA VAL A 76 7.20 7.38 2.69
C VAL A 76 8.42 6.72 2.02
N ALA A 77 8.53 6.82 0.70
CA ALA A 77 9.66 6.25 -0.05
C ALA A 77 11.00 6.80 0.43
N LYS A 78 11.09 8.13 0.62
CA LYS A 78 12.29 8.79 1.14
C LYS A 78 12.61 8.36 2.55
N LYS A 79 11.59 8.29 3.42
CA LYS A 79 11.79 7.90 4.82
C LYS A 79 12.24 6.44 4.98
N MET A 80 11.75 5.55 4.13
CA MET A 80 12.08 4.12 4.19
C MET A 80 13.39 3.78 3.47
N PHE A 81 13.69 4.42 2.34
CA PHE A 81 14.76 3.99 1.43
C PHE A 81 15.84 5.07 1.15
N GLY A 82 15.74 6.24 1.79
CA GLY A 82 16.71 7.35 1.75
C GLY A 82 16.21 8.59 1.01
N GLU A 83 16.78 9.77 1.31
CA GLU A 83 16.29 11.06 0.78
C GLU A 83 16.38 11.22 -0.75
N GLU A 84 17.33 10.50 -1.39
CA GLU A 84 17.56 10.52 -2.85
C GLU A 84 16.57 9.64 -3.64
N ARG A 85 15.47 9.20 -3.02
CA ARG A 85 14.51 8.28 -3.63
C ARG A 85 13.44 9.03 -4.38
N GLU A 86 13.21 8.56 -5.61
CA GLU A 86 12.14 9.00 -6.48
C GLU A 86 11.11 7.89 -6.58
N ILE A 87 9.85 8.26 -6.83
CA ILE A 87 8.77 7.31 -7.08
C ILE A 87 8.29 7.36 -8.53
N ARG A 88 7.79 6.22 -9.02
CA ARG A 88 7.11 6.10 -10.30
C ARG A 88 5.71 5.54 -10.06
N LEU A 89 4.69 6.29 -10.51
CA LEU A 89 3.30 5.86 -10.46
C LEU A 89 2.93 5.20 -11.79
N ARG A 90 2.55 3.93 -11.76
CA ARG A 90 2.03 3.19 -12.92
C ARG A 90 0.52 3.01 -12.76
N PRO A 91 -0.31 3.29 -13.78
CA PRO A 91 -1.73 2.98 -13.74
C PRO A 91 -1.96 1.51 -13.40
N SER A 92 -2.88 1.24 -12.48
CA SER A 92 -3.30 -0.11 -12.09
C SER A 92 -4.81 -0.11 -11.79
N PHE A 93 -5.31 -1.19 -11.19
CA PHE A 93 -6.71 -1.34 -10.82
C PHE A 93 -6.84 -2.01 -9.46
N PHE A 94 -7.52 -1.32 -8.53
CA PHE A 94 -8.02 -1.91 -7.29
C PHE A 94 -9.51 -1.59 -7.17
N PRO A 95 -10.37 -2.56 -6.79
CA PRO A 95 -11.83 -2.34 -6.73
C PRO A 95 -12.30 -1.26 -5.74
N PHE A 96 -11.42 -0.82 -4.85
CA PHE A 96 -11.73 0.12 -3.76
C PHE A 96 -11.10 1.51 -3.95
N THR A 97 -10.44 1.77 -5.08
CA THR A 97 -9.87 3.09 -5.40
C THR A 97 -10.01 3.47 -6.88
N GLU A 98 -10.23 4.75 -7.17
CA GLU A 98 -10.28 5.28 -8.54
C GLU A 98 -9.89 6.77 -8.60
N PRO A 99 -8.77 7.15 -9.25
CA PRO A 99 -7.81 6.31 -9.98
C PRO A 99 -6.91 5.45 -9.06
N SER A 100 -6.40 4.35 -9.61
CA SER A 100 -5.52 3.38 -8.94
C SER A 100 -4.11 3.37 -9.54
N VAL A 101 -3.09 3.20 -8.68
CA VAL A 101 -1.67 3.17 -9.08
C VAL A 101 -0.86 2.10 -8.33
N GLU A 102 0.07 1.48 -9.03
CA GLU A 102 1.22 0.80 -8.44
C GLU A 102 2.39 1.79 -8.32
N VAL A 103 3.17 1.66 -7.25
CA VAL A 103 4.24 2.60 -6.90
C VAL A 103 5.57 1.86 -6.87
N ASP A 104 6.46 2.29 -7.76
CA ASP A 104 7.85 1.84 -7.76
C ASP A 104 8.76 2.89 -7.12
N VAL A 105 9.82 2.46 -6.46
CA VAL A 105 10.88 3.32 -5.92
C VAL A 105 12.19 3.10 -6.69
N SER A 106 12.95 4.20 -6.88
CA SER A 106 14.25 4.14 -7.53
C SER A 106 15.20 3.20 -6.78
N CYS A 107 15.88 2.32 -7.51
CA CYS A 107 16.68 1.26 -6.90
C CYS A 107 17.81 1.85 -6.04
N PHE A 108 17.76 1.57 -4.74
CA PHE A 108 18.72 2.09 -3.77
C PHE A 108 20.15 1.61 -3.97
N LYS A 109 20.33 0.47 -4.64
CA LYS A 109 21.64 -0.14 -4.83
C LYS A 109 22.40 0.39 -6.05
N CYS A 110 21.70 0.68 -7.15
CA CYS A 110 22.33 1.06 -8.42
C CYS A 110 21.99 2.49 -8.88
N GLY A 111 21.19 3.24 -8.13
CA GLY A 111 20.78 4.60 -8.49
C GLY A 111 20.03 4.66 -9.82
N GLY A 112 19.27 3.61 -10.15
CA GLY A 112 18.47 3.54 -11.39
C GLY A 112 19.19 2.93 -12.61
N LYS A 113 20.49 2.63 -12.55
CA LYS A 113 21.24 2.05 -13.69
C LYS A 113 20.83 0.63 -14.08
N GLY A 114 20.13 -0.08 -13.20
CA GLY A 114 19.86 -1.53 -13.33
C GLY A 114 20.86 -2.38 -12.53
N CYS A 115 20.34 -3.35 -11.78
CA CYS A 115 21.12 -4.39 -11.12
C CYS A 115 20.23 -5.60 -10.82
N SER A 116 20.78 -6.65 -10.20
CA SER A 116 20.03 -7.85 -9.81
C SER A 116 18.85 -7.56 -8.87
N VAL A 117 18.97 -6.57 -7.97
CA VAL A 117 17.92 -6.24 -6.99
C VAL A 117 16.66 -5.69 -7.67
N CYS A 118 16.82 -4.80 -8.66
CA CYS A 118 15.71 -4.23 -9.42
C CYS A 118 15.43 -4.95 -10.74
N LYS A 119 15.98 -6.16 -10.92
CA LYS A 119 15.84 -6.95 -12.16
C LYS A 119 16.20 -6.15 -13.43
N GLN A 120 17.27 -5.36 -13.35
CA GLN A 120 17.76 -4.48 -14.41
C GLN A 120 16.81 -3.35 -14.85
N THR A 121 15.73 -3.08 -14.11
CA THR A 121 14.76 -2.04 -14.49
C THR A 121 15.09 -0.65 -13.94
N GLY A 122 15.92 -0.59 -12.89
CA GLY A 122 16.15 0.63 -12.12
C GLY A 122 15.06 0.95 -11.08
N TRP A 123 13.97 0.18 -11.05
CA TRP A 123 12.79 0.42 -10.20
C TRP A 123 12.41 -0.84 -9.41
N ILE A 124 11.82 -0.65 -8.22
CA ILE A 124 11.33 -1.75 -7.38
C ILE A 124 9.92 -1.39 -6.94
N GLU A 125 8.94 -2.20 -7.31
CA GLU A 125 7.56 -2.06 -6.83
C GLU A 125 7.49 -2.33 -5.33
N ILE A 126 6.86 -1.42 -4.57
CA ILE A 126 6.78 -1.53 -3.10
C ILE A 126 5.40 -1.23 -2.51
N LEU A 127 4.52 -0.52 -3.23
CA LEU A 127 3.22 -0.07 -2.72
C LEU A 127 2.17 -0.10 -3.84
N GLY A 128 0.90 -0.25 -3.44
CA GLY A 128 -0.27 0.09 -4.25
C GLY A 128 -1.07 1.18 -3.54
N ALA A 129 -1.68 2.09 -4.30
CA ALA A 129 -2.43 3.22 -3.76
C ALA A 129 -3.50 3.72 -4.76
N GLY A 130 -4.38 4.60 -4.30
CA GLY A 130 -5.37 5.27 -5.15
C GLY A 130 -6.27 6.21 -4.35
N MET A 131 -7.21 6.84 -5.05
CA MET A 131 -8.21 7.75 -4.47
C MET A 131 -9.47 7.03 -4.03
#